data_AF-I4LUJ3-F1
#
_entry.id   AF-I4LUJ3-F1
#
_cell.length_a   1.000
_cell.length_b   1.000
_cell.length_c   1.000
_cell.angle_alpha   90.00
_cell.angle_beta   90.00
_cell.angle_gamma   90.00
#
_symmetry.space_group_name_H-M   'P 1'
#
loop_
_entity.id
_entity.type
_entity.pdbx_description
1 polymer ?
#
loop_
_entity_poly.entity_id
_entity_poly.type
_entity_poly.pdbx_seq_one_letter_code
_entity_poly.pdbx_strand_id
1 'polypeptide(L)'
;MGARIVVRTYKVAQLDGDERLQTAGSTETSGIAPIIASSPTTGRAPKIEYHDAIGHVISWDGATLHLMRDAAANGSRPEQEMFIDARTIVRLKPIPERKHRG
;
A
#
# COMPACT_ATOMS: atom_id res chain seq x y z
N MET A 1 12.77 -18.75 16.46
CA MET A 1 12.31 -17.80 15.41
C MET A 1 11.49 -18.59 14.40
N GLY A 2 10.38 -18.04 13.90
CA GLY A 2 9.54 -18.72 12.90
C GLY A 2 10.17 -18.72 11.50
N ALA A 3 9.46 -19.28 10.52
CA ALA A 3 9.95 -19.36 9.15
C ALA A 3 10.24 -17.98 8.56
N ARG A 4 11.31 -17.87 7.79
CA ARG A 4 11.68 -16.64 7.08
C ARG A 4 11.00 -16.62 5.72
N ILE A 5 10.40 -15.49 5.35
CA ILE A 5 9.61 -15.37 4.13
C ILE A 5 9.89 -14.06 3.40
N VAL A 6 9.60 -14.06 2.10
CA VAL A 6 9.32 -12.85 1.32
C VAL A 6 7.81 -12.73 1.17
N VAL A 7 7.25 -11.60 1.58
CA VAL A 7 5.84 -11.25 1.38
C VAL A 7 5.74 -10.07 0.42
N ARG A 8 4.88 -10.18 -0.59
CA ARG A 8 4.50 -9.06 -1.46
C ARG A 8 3.10 -8.60 -1.13
N THR A 9 2.93 -7.31 -0.89
CA THR A 9 1.65 -6.65 -0.67
C THR A 9 1.37 -5.62 -1.75
N TYR A 10 0.11 -5.20 -1.88
CA TYR A 10 -0.25 -4.02 -2.65
C TYR A 10 -0.80 -2.91 -1.75
N LYS A 11 -0.63 -1.66 -2.17
CA LYS A 11 -1.25 -0.48 -1.60
C LYS A 11 -1.84 0.36 -2.72
N VAL A 12 -3.03 0.90 -2.50
CA VAL A 12 -3.60 1.90 -3.41
C VAL A 12 -2.97 3.25 -3.06
N ALA A 13 -2.26 3.84 -4.02
CA ALA A 13 -1.78 5.21 -3.89
C ALA A 13 -2.98 6.14 -3.92
N GLN A 14 -3.13 6.92 -2.86
CA GLN A 14 -4.12 7.99 -2.82
C GLN A 14 -3.70 9.01 -3.88
N LEU A 15 -4.56 9.22 -4.88
CA LEU A 15 -4.34 10.27 -5.86
C LEU A 15 -4.67 11.58 -5.15
N ASP A 16 -3.69 12.46 -5.00
CA ASP A 16 -3.88 13.82 -4.48
C ASP A 16 -4.86 14.57 -5.41
N GLY A 17 -6.14 14.49 -5.07
CA GLY A 17 -7.19 15.32 -5.65
C GLY A 17 -7.16 16.68 -4.96
N ASP A 18 -6.22 17.53 -5.36
CA ASP A 18 -6.22 18.95 -5.01
C ASP A 18 -7.34 19.67 -5.78
N GLU A 19 -8.59 19.51 -5.34
CA GLU A 19 -9.64 20.49 -5.58
C GLU A 19 -10.07 21.07 -4.23
N ARG A 20 -9.25 22.02 -3.79
CA ARG A 20 -9.57 22.95 -2.71
C ARG A 20 -10.93 23.58 -3.00
N LEU A 21 -11.95 23.15 -2.26
CA LEU A 21 -13.22 23.85 -2.11
C LEU A 21 -12.93 25.31 -1.71
N GLN A 22 -13.02 26.23 -2.67
CA GLN A 22 -13.12 27.65 -2.37
C GLN A 22 -14.57 27.95 -2.03
N THR A 23 -14.83 28.00 -0.73
CA THR A 23 -16.06 28.50 -0.12
C THR A 23 -16.28 29.98 -0.44
N ALA A 24 -17.53 30.29 -0.78
CA ALA A 24 -18.28 31.54 -0.65
C ALA A 24 -17.95 32.74 -1.57
N GLY A 25 -18.97 33.09 -2.35
CA GLY A 25 -19.09 34.36 -3.04
C GLY A 25 -20.41 34.39 -3.82
N SER A 26 -21.53 34.48 -3.11
CA SER A 26 -22.85 34.70 -3.70
C SER A 26 -22.87 36.03 -4.46
N THR A 27 -23.04 35.98 -5.77
CA THR A 27 -23.63 37.08 -6.54
C THR A 27 -24.44 36.51 -7.68
N GLU A 28 -25.67 36.99 -7.74
CA GLU A 28 -26.77 36.55 -8.58
C GLU A 28 -26.51 36.95 -10.04
N THR A 29 -26.66 36.03 -10.99
CA THR A 29 -26.87 36.37 -12.40
C THR A 29 -27.67 35.27 -13.07
N SER A 30 -28.87 35.66 -13.48
CA SER A 30 -29.76 34.93 -14.36
C SER A 30 -29.09 34.52 -15.67
N GLY A 31 -29.42 33.31 -16.13
CA GLY A 31 -29.37 32.97 -17.54
C GLY A 31 -28.40 31.86 -17.91
N ILE A 32 -28.97 30.78 -18.46
CA ILE A 32 -28.34 29.70 -19.23
C ILE A 32 -27.64 28.65 -18.37
N ALA A 33 -28.33 27.50 -18.22
CA ALA A 33 -27.75 26.27 -17.71
C ALA A 33 -26.49 25.92 -18.53
N PRO A 34 -25.33 25.65 -17.90
CA PRO A 34 -24.17 25.20 -18.66
C PRO A 34 -24.52 23.86 -19.29
N ILE A 35 -24.55 23.86 -20.63
CA ILE A 35 -24.31 22.69 -21.47
C ILE A 35 -23.32 21.79 -20.75
N ILE A 36 -23.73 20.55 -20.52
CA ILE A 36 -22.94 19.42 -20.06
C ILE A 36 -21.60 19.39 -20.81
N ALA A 37 -20.65 20.18 -20.35
CA ALA A 37 -19.25 19.91 -20.47
C ALA A 37 -19.10 18.64 -19.65
N SER A 38 -19.18 17.50 -20.33
CA SER A 38 -18.43 16.34 -19.92
C SER A 38 -16.97 16.78 -19.94
N SER A 39 -16.56 17.50 -18.89
CA SER A 39 -15.17 17.49 -18.49
C SER A 39 -14.82 16.01 -18.51
N PRO A 40 -13.78 15.57 -19.23
CA PRO A 40 -13.23 14.29 -18.90
C PRO A 40 -12.81 14.49 -17.45
N THR A 41 -13.62 14.04 -16.50
CA THR A 41 -13.09 13.43 -15.30
C THR A 41 -12.13 12.42 -15.88
N THR A 42 -10.89 12.85 -16.07
CA THR A 42 -9.75 11.99 -16.26
C THR A 42 -9.67 11.32 -14.91
N GLY A 43 -10.59 10.38 -14.70
CA GLY A 43 -10.72 9.54 -13.54
C GLY A 43 -9.51 8.67 -13.63
N ARG A 44 -8.38 9.23 -13.20
CA ARG A 44 -7.12 8.54 -13.18
C ARG A 44 -7.39 7.35 -12.28
N ALA A 45 -7.36 6.16 -12.86
CA ALA A 45 -7.59 4.94 -12.10
C ALA A 45 -6.63 4.96 -10.90
N PRO A 46 -7.09 4.52 -9.71
CA PRO A 46 -6.25 4.47 -8.53
C PRO A 46 -4.95 3.72 -8.87
N LYS A 47 -3.81 4.36 -8.65
CA LYS A 47 -2.51 3.75 -8.94
C LYS A 47 -2.24 2.68 -7.88
N ILE A 48 -2.03 1.44 -8.31
CA ILE A 48 -1.67 0.34 -7.41
C ILE A 48 -0.15 0.28 -7.32
N GLU A 49 0.37 0.24 -6.09
CA GLU A 49 1.79 0.05 -5.80
C GLU A 49 2.02 -1.27 -5.09
N TYR A 50 3.13 -1.94 -5.40
CA TYR A 50 3.48 -3.22 -4.80
C TYR A 50 4.73 -3.06 -3.93
N HIS A 51 4.70 -3.68 -2.75
CA HIS A 51 5.79 -3.61 -1.79
C HIS A 51 6.20 -5.01 -1.36
N ASP A 52 7.51 -5.22 -1.21
CA ASP A 52 8.07 -6.45 -0.67
C ASP A 52 8.61 -6.22 0.74
N ALA A 53 8.35 -7.16 1.63
CA ALA A 53 9.00 -7.25 2.93
C ALA A 53 9.62 -8.64 3.12
N ILE A 54 10.77 -8.66 3.78
CA ILE A 54 11.50 -9.89 4.12
C ILE A 54 11.64 -9.94 5.62
N GLY A 55 11.31 -11.07 6.23
CA GLY A 55 11.33 -11.18 7.68
C GLY A 55 10.98 -12.56 8.19
N HIS A 56 10.96 -12.66 9.52
CA HIS A 56 10.57 -13.86 10.24
C HIS A 56 9.11 -13.77 10.66
N VAL A 57 8.34 -14.83 10.41
CA VAL A 57 6.95 -14.92 10.87
C VAL A 57 6.95 -15.08 12.39
N ILE A 58 6.21 -14.20 13.07
CA ILE A 58 5.96 -14.28 14.51
C ILE A 58 4.69 -15.10 14.74
N SER A 59 3.58 -14.73 14.08
CA SER A 59 2.29 -15.41 14.17
C SER A 59 1.42 -15.15 12.94
N TRP A 60 0.41 -16.00 12.75
CA TRP A 60 -0.61 -15.88 11.70
C TRP A 60 -1.95 -16.34 12.25
N ASP A 61 -2.97 -15.50 12.13
CA ASP A 61 -4.33 -15.80 12.61
C ASP A 61 -5.35 -16.04 11.47
N GLY A 62 -4.92 -15.98 10.21
CA GLY A 62 -5.78 -16.09 9.02
C GLY A 62 -6.20 -14.74 8.41
N ALA A 63 -6.11 -13.65 9.17
CA ALA A 63 -6.48 -12.30 8.75
C ALA A 63 -5.29 -11.32 8.79
N THR A 64 -4.39 -11.47 9.76
CA THR A 64 -3.22 -10.63 9.97
C THR A 64 -1.97 -11.48 10.11
N LEU A 65 -0.96 -11.14 9.31
CA LEU A 65 0.37 -11.68 9.40
C LEU A 65 1.22 -10.79 10.27
N HIS A 66 1.69 -11.36 11.38
CA HIS A 66 2.64 -10.72 12.27
C HIS A 66 4.07 -11.12 11.86
N LEU A 67 4.84 -10.16 11.39
CA LEU A 67 6.16 -10.35 10.78
C LEU A 67 7.20 -9.44 11.45
N MET A 68 8.32 -9.99 11.89
CA MET A 68 9.51 -9.19 12.18
C MET A 68 10.29 -8.99 10.89
N ARG A 69 10.23 -7.79 10.30
CA ARG A 69 10.99 -7.44 9.10
C ARG A 69 12.47 -7.32 9.45
N ASP A 70 13.31 -7.91 8.61
CA ASP A 70 14.76 -7.85 8.78
C ASP A 70 15.28 -6.43 8.51
N ALA A 71 16.37 -6.07 9.21
CA ALA A 71 17.14 -4.88 8.89
C ALA A 71 17.75 -5.00 7.49
N ALA A 72 17.85 -3.87 6.77
CA ALA A 72 18.55 -3.83 5.51
C ALA A 72 20.05 -4.05 5.74
N ALA A 73 20.69 -4.86 4.89
CA ALA A 73 22.13 -5.16 5.02
C ALA A 73 23.04 -3.91 4.97
N ASN A 74 22.56 -2.82 4.37
CA ASN A 74 23.26 -1.53 4.29
C ASN A 74 22.89 -0.55 5.42
N GLY A 75 22.11 -0.97 6.41
CA GLY A 75 21.69 -0.13 7.53
C GLY A 75 20.64 0.94 7.20
N SER A 76 20.18 1.05 5.94
CA SER A 76 19.21 2.07 5.53
C SER A 76 17.81 1.90 6.12
N ARG A 77 17.50 0.72 6.66
CA ARG A 77 16.21 0.39 7.27
C ARG A 77 16.46 -0.49 8.49
N PRO A 78 15.96 -0.10 9.68
CA PRO A 78 16.03 -0.96 10.85
C PRO A 78 15.08 -2.15 10.72
N GLU A 79 15.31 -3.14 11.58
CA GLU A 79 14.32 -4.18 11.86
C GLU A 79 13.03 -3.53 12.35
N GLN A 80 11.89 -4.12 11.97
CA GLN A 80 10.59 -3.52 12.26
C GLN A 80 9.52 -4.59 12.38
N GLU A 81 8.75 -4.52 13.46
CA GLU A 81 7.54 -5.32 13.63
C GLU A 81 6.44 -4.81 12.69
N MET A 82 5.85 -5.72 11.92
CA MET A 82 4.84 -5.42 10.91
C MET A 82 3.60 -6.30 11.07
N PHE A 83 2.44 -5.68 10.91
CA PHE A 83 1.14 -6.33 10.86
C PHE A 83 0.58 -6.14 9.45
N ILE A 84 0.41 -7.24 8.72
CA ILE A 84 0.01 -7.23 7.31
C ILE A 84 -1.34 -7.90 7.16
N ASP A 85 -2.33 -7.17 6.63
CA ASP A 85 -3.66 -7.71 6.34
C ASP A 85 -3.60 -8.71 5.18
N ALA A 86 -4.21 -9.88 5.38
CA ALA A 86 -4.28 -11.00 4.44
C ALA A 86 -4.77 -10.58 3.05
N ARG A 87 -5.72 -9.65 2.98
CA ARG A 87 -6.35 -9.17 1.73
C ARG A 87 -5.36 -8.39 0.88
N THR A 88 -4.34 -7.81 1.50
CA THR A 88 -3.30 -7.06 0.78
C THR A 88 -2.18 -7.95 0.24
N ILE A 89 -2.10 -9.20 0.70
CA ILE A 89 -1.03 -10.13 0.34
C ILE A 89 -1.27 -10.68 -1.06
N VAL A 90 -0.31 -10.42 -1.95
CA VAL A 90 -0.32 -10.94 -3.34
C VAL A 90 0.45 -12.24 -3.44
N ARG A 91 1.53 -12.37 -2.66
CA ARG A 91 2.41 -13.54 -2.72
C ARG A 91 3.17 -13.75 -1.43
N LEU A 92 3.31 -15.02 -1.05
CA LEU A 92 4.21 -15.49 0.00
C LEU A 92 5.22 -16.47 -0.62
N LYS A 93 6.50 -16.30 -0.29
CA LYS A 93 7.56 -17.25 -0.66
C LYS A 93 8.38 -17.62 0.58
N PRO A 94 8.50 -18.92 0.93
CA PRO A 94 9.42 -19.32 1.98
C PRO A 94 10.87 -19.08 1.55
N ILE A 95 11.71 -18.65 2.49
CA ILE A 95 13.17 -18.59 2.33
C ILE A 95 13.74 -19.81 3.07
N PRO A 96 14.23 -20.82 2.34
CA PRO A 96 14.86 -21.97 2.98
C PRO A 96 16.09 -21.55 3.78
N GLU A 97 16.23 -22.10 4.98
CA GLU A 97 17.47 -21.97 5.72
C GLU A 97 18.61 -22.68 4.97
N ARG A 98 19.77 -22.02 4.89
CA ARG A 98 20.95 -22.62 4.27
C ARG A 98 21.38 -23.81 5.13
N LYS A 99 21.27 -25.02 4.61
CA LYS A 99 21.91 -26.20 5.22
C LYS A 99 23.42 -26.00 5.16
N HIS A 100 24.06 -25.75 6.29
CA HIS A 100 25.51 -25.83 6.39
C HIS A 100 25.90 -27.29 6.15
N ARG A 101 26.58 -27.55 5.03
CA ARG A 101 27.24 -28.84 4.80
C ARG A 101 28.49 -28.83 5.69
N GLY A 102 28.41 -29.54 6.82
CA GLY A 102 29.57 -29.89 7.64
C GLY A 102 30.47 -30.89 6.93
#